data_AF-A0A5C8BS94-F1
#
_entry.id   AF-A0A5C8BS94-F1
#
_cell.length_a   1.000
_cell.length_b   1.000
_cell.length_c   1.000
_cell.angle_alpha   90.00
_cell.angle_beta   90.00
_cell.angle_gamma   90.00
#
_symmetry.space_group_name_H-M   'P 1'
#
loop_
_entity.id
_entity.type
_entity.pdbx_description
1 polymer ?
#
loop_
_entity_poly.entity_id
_entity_poly.type
_entity_poly.pdbx_seq_one_letter_code
_entity_poly.pdbx_strand_id
1 'polypeptide(L)'
;IDARSKDDQHNLLNRGTQIALFEEREQHVLETAAKRLRKAGKDKSAALDLFNAAQDHIVFAAQAHIDRVTLEAFTAGIARCENEEAAELLRDVCSLYALTSIERDRAWFMEHNRISDDRAKAVQREVNSLLAKLRPHTLTLIEGLGVPPESLGAEILKPTP
;
A
#
# COMPACT_ATOMS: atom_id res chain seq x y z
N ILE A 1 -3.80 15.51 -30.14
CA ILE A 1 -2.79 15.28 -29.09
C ILE A 1 -3.51 14.47 -28.01
N ASP A 2 -3.55 13.16 -28.15
CA ASP A 2 -4.40 12.31 -27.27
C ASP A 2 -3.85 10.88 -27.13
N ALA A 3 -2.52 10.78 -27.04
CA ALA A 3 -1.81 9.50 -26.91
C ALA A 3 -1.06 9.35 -25.57
N ARG A 4 -1.03 10.39 -24.71
CA ARG A 4 -0.31 10.34 -23.42
C ARG A 4 -1.16 9.85 -22.24
N SER A 5 -2.49 9.79 -22.37
CA SER A 5 -3.39 9.51 -21.24
C SER A 5 -3.48 8.02 -20.86
N LYS A 6 -3.38 7.10 -21.83
CA LYS A 6 -3.51 5.65 -21.56
C LYS A 6 -2.22 5.03 -21.03
N ASP A 7 -1.06 5.53 -21.45
CA ASP A 7 0.25 4.99 -21.06
C ASP A 7 0.57 5.30 -19.57
N ASP A 8 0.18 6.49 -19.09
CA ASP A 8 0.34 6.88 -17.69
C ASP A 8 -0.58 6.11 -16.71
N GLN A 9 -1.76 5.68 -17.16
CA GLN A 9 -2.65 4.81 -16.37
C GLN A 9 -2.12 3.38 -16.29
N HIS A 10 -1.63 2.83 -17.42
CA HIS A 10 -1.04 1.50 -17.47
C HIS A 10 0.21 1.39 -16.57
N ASN A 11 0.84 2.51 -16.25
CA ASN A 11 1.95 2.60 -15.31
C ASN A 11 1.53 2.39 -13.83
N LEU A 12 0.31 2.76 -13.42
CA LEU A 12 -0.09 2.65 -11.99
C LEU A 12 -0.41 1.22 -11.54
N LEU A 13 -0.90 0.37 -12.44
CA LEU A 13 -1.14 -1.06 -12.17
C LEU A 13 0.12 -1.90 -12.40
N ASN A 14 1.18 -1.32 -12.98
CA ASN A 14 2.44 -2.02 -13.14
C ASN A 14 3.09 -2.28 -11.77
N ARG A 15 3.38 -3.54 -11.48
CA ARG A 15 3.97 -3.96 -10.20
C ARG A 15 5.35 -3.34 -9.94
N GLY A 16 6.20 -3.24 -10.95
CA GLY A 16 7.51 -2.61 -10.82
C GLY A 16 7.39 -1.15 -10.42
N THR A 17 6.46 -0.42 -11.02
CA THR A 17 6.16 0.97 -10.65
C THR A 17 5.64 1.10 -9.23
N GLN A 18 4.74 0.21 -8.81
CA GLN A 18 4.23 0.20 -7.43
C GLN A 18 5.36 -0.03 -6.42
N ILE A 19 6.23 -1.01 -6.67
CA ILE A 19 7.38 -1.30 -5.79
C ILE A 19 8.32 -0.10 -5.74
N ALA A 20 8.68 0.49 -6.88
CA ALA A 20 9.57 1.65 -6.93
C ALA A 20 9.01 2.84 -6.13
N LEU A 21 7.70 3.13 -6.22
CA LEU A 21 7.07 4.20 -5.43
C LEU A 21 7.16 3.93 -3.92
N PHE A 22 7.00 2.68 -3.49
CA PHE A 22 7.08 2.30 -2.08
C PHE A 22 8.51 2.38 -1.55
N GLU A 23 9.49 1.91 -2.33
CA GLU A 23 10.92 2.04 -2.04
C GLU A 23 11.35 3.50 -1.92
N GLU A 24 10.95 4.34 -2.88
CA GLU A 24 11.25 5.77 -2.84
C GLU A 24 10.64 6.47 -1.62
N ARG A 25 9.40 6.12 -1.26
CA ARG A 25 8.74 6.66 -0.05
C ARG A 25 9.48 6.26 1.21
N GLU A 26 9.71 4.98 1.41
CA GLU A 26 10.43 4.48 2.58
C GLU A 26 11.83 5.10 2.69
N GLN A 27 12.61 5.08 1.61
CA GLN A 27 13.97 5.60 1.61
C GLN A 27 13.98 7.09 1.96
N HIS A 28 13.12 7.90 1.31
CA HIS A 28 13.09 9.33 1.54
C HIS A 28 12.72 9.68 2.99
N VAL A 29 11.68 9.04 3.51
CA VAL A 29 11.18 9.30 4.88
C VAL A 29 12.21 8.83 5.90
N LEU A 30 12.82 7.66 5.71
CA LEU A 30 13.86 7.15 6.59
C LEU A 30 15.10 8.06 6.62
N GLU A 31 15.58 8.49 5.45
CA GLU A 31 16.75 9.37 5.36
C GLU A 31 16.51 10.73 6.02
N THR A 32 15.34 11.32 5.81
CA THR A 32 15.01 12.63 6.37
C THR A 32 14.74 12.56 7.88
N ALA A 33 14.11 11.48 8.37
CA ALA A 33 14.00 11.20 9.81
C ALA A 33 15.39 11.03 10.45
N ALA A 34 16.26 10.23 9.84
CA ALA A 34 17.63 10.02 10.32
C ALA A 34 18.44 11.33 10.35
N LYS A 35 18.33 12.17 9.31
CA LYS A 35 18.97 13.50 9.27
C LYS A 35 18.48 14.39 10.41
N ARG A 36 17.18 14.34 10.74
CA ARG A 36 16.60 15.11 11.86
C ARG A 36 17.16 14.66 13.21
N LEU A 37 17.23 13.35 13.45
CA LEU A 37 17.74 12.78 14.70
C LEU A 37 19.25 13.00 14.89
N ARG A 38 20.04 12.97 13.81
CA ARG A 38 21.50 13.21 13.86
C ARG A 38 21.87 14.59 14.40
N LYS A 39 20.95 15.56 14.40
CA LYS A 39 21.18 16.89 14.98
C LYS A 39 21.46 16.87 16.49
N ALA A 40 21.08 15.80 17.19
CA ALA A 40 21.38 15.61 18.61
C ALA A 40 22.88 15.38 18.90
N GLY A 41 23.65 14.92 17.90
CA GLY A 41 25.04 14.54 18.10
C GLY A 41 25.18 13.38 19.10
N LYS A 42 26.02 13.58 20.13
CA LYS A 42 26.29 12.58 21.19
C LYS A 42 25.57 12.88 22.52
N ASP A 43 24.80 13.96 22.58
CA ASP A 43 24.06 14.33 23.79
C ASP A 43 22.81 13.46 23.94
N LYS A 44 22.76 12.66 25.01
CA LYS A 44 21.66 11.74 25.27
C LYS A 44 20.35 12.43 25.60
N SER A 45 20.38 13.58 26.28
CA SER A 45 19.16 14.33 26.62
C SER A 45 18.58 14.94 25.34
N ALA A 46 19.41 15.62 24.56
CA ALA A 46 19.00 16.19 23.29
C ALA A 46 18.52 15.12 22.29
N ALA A 47 19.10 13.92 22.33
CA ALA A 47 18.67 12.80 21.50
C ALA A 47 17.25 12.34 21.85
N LEU A 48 16.92 12.24 23.14
CA LEU A 48 15.57 11.87 23.57
C LEU A 48 14.54 12.95 23.21
N ASP A 49 14.89 14.22 23.42
CA ASP A 49 14.01 15.35 23.09
C ASP A 49 13.74 15.43 21.58
N LEU A 50 14.79 15.28 20.76
CA LEU A 50 14.64 15.27 19.30
C LEU A 50 13.89 14.03 18.78
N PHE A 51 14.08 12.88 19.43
CA PHE A 51 13.32 11.66 19.12
C PHE A 51 11.83 11.88 19.36
N ASN A 52 11.47 12.38 20.55
CA ASN A 52 10.07 12.67 20.89
C ASN A 52 9.46 13.73 19.96
N ALA A 53 10.21 14.78 19.64
CA ALA A 53 9.76 15.83 18.73
C ALA A 53 9.64 15.40 17.25
N ALA A 54 10.22 14.25 16.88
CA ALA A 54 10.16 13.67 15.54
C ALA A 54 9.34 12.37 15.47
N GLN A 55 8.59 12.03 16.53
CA GLN A 55 7.90 10.74 16.65
C GLN A 55 6.94 10.49 15.50
N ASP A 56 6.18 11.52 15.08
CA ASP A 56 5.29 11.48 13.91
C ASP A 56 6.03 11.00 12.66
N HIS A 57 7.21 11.55 12.40
CA HIS A 57 8.04 11.20 11.26
C HIS A 57 8.62 9.78 11.39
N ILE A 58 9.05 9.39 12.58
CA ILE A 58 9.59 8.04 12.83
C ILE A 58 8.52 6.97 12.65
N VAL A 59 7.31 7.23 13.17
CA VAL A 59 6.16 6.33 12.98
C VAL A 59 5.79 6.24 11.50
N PHE A 60 5.81 7.35 10.78
CA PHE A 60 5.58 7.34 9.33
C PHE A 60 6.66 6.54 8.57
N ALA A 61 7.94 6.67 8.96
CA ALA A 61 9.03 5.87 8.39
C ALA A 61 8.81 4.37 8.61
N ALA A 62 8.40 3.98 9.83
CA ALA A 62 8.09 2.60 10.17
C ALA A 62 6.89 2.07 9.37
N GLN A 63 5.83 2.87 9.20
CA GLN A 63 4.67 2.49 8.40
C GLN A 63 5.05 2.33 6.92
N ALA A 64 5.84 3.24 6.36
CA ALA A 64 6.31 3.15 4.98
C ALA A 64 7.15 1.87 4.74
N HIS A 65 7.99 1.48 5.71
CA HIS A 65 8.72 0.22 5.70
C HIS A 65 7.78 -0.99 5.68
N ILE A 66 6.83 -1.05 6.63
CA ILE A 66 5.86 -2.15 6.72
C ILE A 66 5.06 -2.26 5.42
N ASP A 67 4.64 -1.13 4.86
CA ASP A 67 3.88 -1.10 3.62
C ASP A 67 4.65 -1.73 2.46
N ARG A 68 5.94 -1.39 2.29
CA ARG A 68 6.83 -1.94 1.25
C ARG A 68 7.06 -3.43 1.46
N VAL A 69 7.45 -3.83 2.66
CA VAL A 69 7.69 -5.25 2.99
C VAL A 69 6.44 -6.09 2.73
N THR A 70 5.26 -5.56 3.08
CA THR A 70 3.98 -6.22 2.81
C THR A 70 3.74 -6.35 1.30
N LEU A 71 4.00 -5.31 0.51
CA LEU A 71 3.85 -5.34 -0.95
C LEU A 71 4.76 -6.39 -1.60
N GLU A 72 6.02 -6.45 -1.18
CA GLU A 72 7.01 -7.42 -1.66
C GLU A 72 6.64 -8.84 -1.27
N ALA A 73 6.29 -9.06 0.00
CA ALA A 73 5.88 -10.36 0.50
C ALA A 73 4.61 -10.87 -0.20
N PHE A 74 3.65 -9.99 -0.46
CA PHE A 74 2.43 -10.32 -1.20
C PHE A 74 2.78 -10.68 -2.66
N THR A 75 3.63 -9.88 -3.33
CA THR A 75 4.10 -10.19 -4.70
C THR A 75 4.80 -11.55 -4.75
N ALA A 76 5.69 -11.83 -3.81
CA ALA A 76 6.38 -13.12 -3.69
C ALA A 76 5.40 -14.27 -3.38
N GLY A 77 4.37 -14.01 -2.59
CA GLY A 77 3.29 -14.98 -2.31
C GLY A 77 2.53 -15.38 -3.56
N ILE A 78 2.14 -14.39 -4.39
CA ILE A 78 1.49 -14.63 -5.68
C ILE A 78 2.39 -15.46 -6.60
N ALA A 79 3.68 -15.17 -6.66
CA ALA A 79 4.62 -15.91 -7.50
C ALA A 79 4.77 -17.40 -7.11
N ARG A 80 4.37 -17.77 -5.88
CA ARG A 80 4.36 -19.17 -5.41
C ARG A 80 2.98 -19.83 -5.53
N CYS A 81 1.96 -19.12 -6.03
CA CYS A 81 0.63 -19.65 -6.20
C CYS A 81 0.60 -20.57 -7.43
N GLU A 82 0.22 -21.84 -7.24
CA GLU A 82 0.18 -22.84 -8.31
C GLU A 82 -1.07 -22.73 -9.19
N ASN A 83 -2.17 -22.19 -8.63
CA ASN A 83 -3.42 -21.99 -9.35
C ASN A 83 -3.40 -20.61 -10.01
N GLU A 84 -3.38 -20.58 -11.35
CA GLU A 84 -3.27 -19.32 -12.10
C GLU A 84 -4.48 -18.40 -11.93
N GLU A 85 -5.70 -18.95 -11.86
CA GLU A 85 -6.92 -18.15 -11.65
C GLU A 85 -6.90 -17.46 -10.28
N ALA A 86 -6.45 -18.18 -9.24
CA ALA A 86 -6.24 -17.63 -7.91
C ALA A 86 -5.12 -16.58 -7.92
N ALA A 87 -4.02 -16.85 -8.63
CA ALA A 87 -2.91 -15.90 -8.77
C ALA A 87 -3.37 -14.59 -9.44
N GLU A 88 -4.18 -14.66 -10.49
CA GLU A 88 -4.77 -13.50 -11.17
C GLU A 88 -5.64 -12.68 -10.22
N LEU A 89 -6.54 -13.33 -9.48
CA LEU A 89 -7.39 -12.65 -8.51
C LEU A 89 -6.56 -12.00 -7.38
N LEU A 90 -5.53 -12.68 -6.89
CA LEU A 90 -4.61 -12.13 -5.90
C LEU A 90 -3.80 -10.95 -6.45
N ARG A 91 -3.44 -10.91 -7.74
CA ARG A 91 -2.78 -9.74 -8.38
C ARG A 91 -3.68 -8.51 -8.32
N ASP A 92 -4.98 -8.66 -8.51
CA ASP A 92 -5.94 -7.56 -8.37
C ASP A 92 -6.04 -7.08 -6.92
N VAL A 93 -6.17 -7.99 -5.95
CA VAL A 93 -6.17 -7.66 -4.51
C VAL A 93 -4.87 -6.95 -4.11
N CYS A 94 -3.74 -7.43 -4.62
CA CYS A 94 -2.44 -6.85 -4.35
C CYS A 94 -2.28 -5.47 -4.97
N SER A 95 -2.88 -5.22 -6.13
CA SER A 95 -2.92 -3.90 -6.76
C SER A 95 -3.84 -2.94 -6.00
N LEU A 96 -4.96 -3.45 -5.46
CA LEU A 96 -5.84 -2.67 -4.59
C LEU A 96 -5.11 -2.25 -3.32
N TYR A 97 -4.38 -3.17 -2.68
CA TYR A 97 -3.52 -2.86 -1.54
C TYR A 97 -2.49 -1.77 -1.89
N ALA A 98 -1.79 -1.92 -3.02
CA ALA A 98 -0.78 -0.96 -3.44
C ALA A 98 -1.37 0.45 -3.64
N LEU A 99 -2.48 0.54 -4.37
CA LEU A 99 -3.11 1.82 -4.71
C LEU A 99 -3.81 2.47 -3.52
N THR A 100 -4.39 1.71 -2.60
CA THR A 100 -4.99 2.27 -1.37
C THR A 100 -3.93 2.84 -0.43
N SER A 101 -2.74 2.23 -0.34
CA SER A 101 -1.59 2.82 0.37
C SER A 101 -1.12 4.13 -0.30
N ILE A 102 -1.04 4.16 -1.64
CA ILE A 102 -0.70 5.38 -2.38
C ILE A 102 -1.77 6.46 -2.20
N GLU A 103 -3.05 6.08 -2.20
CA GLU A 103 -4.16 7.00 -1.97
C GLU A 103 -4.10 7.62 -0.57
N ARG A 104 -3.80 6.82 0.45
CA ARG A 104 -3.64 7.29 1.85
C ARG A 104 -2.56 8.36 1.98
N ASP A 105 -1.41 8.16 1.31
CA ASP A 105 -0.27 9.09 1.37
C ASP A 105 -0.16 9.97 0.13
N ARG A 106 -1.28 10.19 -0.57
CA ARG A 106 -1.31 10.88 -1.88
C ARG A 106 -0.67 12.27 -1.84
N ALA A 107 -0.93 13.03 -0.78
CA ALA A 107 -0.33 14.34 -0.58
C ALA A 107 1.20 14.26 -0.53
N TRP A 108 1.74 13.30 0.22
CA TRP A 108 3.18 13.08 0.33
C TRP A 108 3.81 12.77 -1.05
N PHE A 109 3.20 11.87 -1.82
CA PHE A 109 3.71 11.53 -3.16
C PHE A 109 3.68 12.72 -4.12
N MET A 110 2.67 13.58 -4.02
CA MET A 110 2.57 14.81 -4.82
C MET A 110 3.60 15.86 -4.39
N GLU A 111 3.75 16.11 -3.08
CA GLU A 111 4.71 17.06 -2.51
C GLU A 111 6.15 16.73 -2.90
N HIS A 112 6.46 15.43 -3.03
CA HIS A 112 7.79 14.94 -3.41
C HIS A 112 7.92 14.67 -4.92
N ASN A 113 6.97 15.14 -5.73
CA ASN A 113 6.94 15.02 -7.20
C ASN A 113 7.06 13.56 -7.70
N ARG A 114 6.55 12.59 -6.94
CA ARG A 114 6.56 11.17 -7.33
C ARG A 114 5.37 10.80 -8.20
N ILE A 115 4.27 11.51 -8.02
CA ILE A 115 3.09 11.42 -8.89
C ILE A 115 2.62 12.82 -9.26
N SER A 116 2.15 12.99 -10.49
CA SER A 116 1.48 14.22 -10.94
C SER A 116 0.07 14.32 -10.36
N ASP A 117 -0.55 15.50 -10.45
CA ASP A 117 -1.96 15.70 -10.11
C ASP A 117 -2.90 14.77 -10.91
N ASP A 118 -2.62 14.59 -12.20
CA ASP A 118 -3.39 13.67 -13.05
C ASP A 118 -3.26 12.21 -12.61
N ARG A 119 -2.05 11.77 -12.23
CA ARG A 119 -1.83 10.42 -11.67
C ARG A 119 -2.47 10.28 -10.30
N ALA A 120 -2.44 11.31 -9.46
CA ALA A 120 -3.10 11.31 -8.14
C ALA A 120 -4.63 11.15 -8.26
N LYS A 121 -5.25 11.79 -9.27
CA LYS A 121 -6.67 11.58 -9.61
C LYS A 121 -6.91 10.19 -10.21
N ALA A 122 -5.97 9.66 -10.99
CA ALA A 122 -6.07 8.33 -11.56
C ALA A 122 -6.05 7.23 -10.49
N VAL A 123 -5.21 7.33 -9.46
CA VAL A 123 -5.17 6.37 -8.33
C VAL A 123 -6.57 6.10 -7.77
N GLN A 124 -7.33 7.15 -7.48
CA GLN A 124 -8.68 6.99 -6.93
C GLN A 124 -9.66 6.33 -7.90
N ARG A 125 -9.53 6.59 -9.21
CA ARG A 125 -10.33 5.90 -10.24
C ARG A 125 -9.97 4.42 -10.32
N GLU A 126 -8.67 4.09 -10.29
CA GLU A 126 -8.19 2.71 -10.34
C GLU A 126 -8.60 1.91 -9.09
N VAL A 127 -8.57 2.52 -7.90
CA VAL A 127 -9.11 1.91 -6.67
C VAL A 127 -10.58 1.52 -6.87
N ASN A 128 -11.41 2.43 -7.36
CA ASN A 128 -12.82 2.16 -7.62
C ASN A 128 -13.04 1.07 -8.69
N SER A 129 -12.25 1.09 -9.76
CA SER A 129 -12.28 0.06 -10.80
C SER A 129 -11.92 -1.32 -10.25
N LEU A 130 -10.88 -1.42 -9.41
CA LEU A 130 -10.48 -2.67 -8.76
C LEU A 130 -11.55 -3.16 -7.78
N LEU A 131 -12.13 -2.27 -6.97
CA LEU A 131 -13.25 -2.63 -6.09
C LEU A 131 -14.44 -3.18 -6.88
N ALA A 132 -14.79 -2.55 -8.00
CA ALA A 132 -15.85 -3.04 -8.89
C ALA A 132 -15.50 -4.41 -9.50
N LYS A 133 -14.24 -4.61 -9.92
CA LYS A 133 -13.74 -5.88 -10.46
C LYS A 133 -13.74 -7.01 -9.43
N LEU A 134 -13.35 -6.72 -8.19
CA LEU A 134 -13.26 -7.70 -7.10
C LEU A 134 -14.61 -8.04 -6.48
N ARG A 135 -15.61 -7.13 -6.58
CA ARG A 135 -16.92 -7.30 -5.93
C ARG A 135 -17.58 -8.66 -6.20
N PRO A 136 -17.68 -9.16 -7.45
CA PRO A 136 -18.24 -10.49 -7.73
C PRO A 136 -17.49 -11.65 -7.08
N HIS A 137 -16.22 -11.47 -6.72
CA HIS A 137 -15.34 -12.49 -6.13
C HIS A 137 -15.19 -12.37 -4.61
N THR A 138 -15.86 -11.41 -3.97
CA THR A 138 -15.70 -11.13 -2.53
C THR A 138 -15.92 -12.37 -1.66
N LEU A 139 -16.97 -13.14 -1.93
CA LEU A 139 -17.25 -14.36 -1.17
C LEU A 139 -16.14 -15.39 -1.34
N THR A 140 -15.69 -15.63 -2.58
CA THR A 140 -14.57 -16.52 -2.89
C THR A 140 -13.29 -16.12 -2.15
N LEU A 141 -12.98 -14.82 -2.08
CA LEU A 141 -11.81 -14.31 -1.36
C LEU A 141 -11.92 -14.53 0.16
N ILE A 142 -13.11 -14.33 0.73
CA ILE A 142 -13.36 -14.52 2.17
C ILE A 142 -13.29 -16.02 2.52
N GLU A 143 -13.96 -16.87 1.75
CA GLU A 143 -13.94 -18.33 1.94
C GLU A 143 -12.52 -18.89 1.76
N GLY A 144 -11.73 -18.31 0.85
CA GLY A 144 -10.33 -18.65 0.63
C GLY A 144 -9.41 -18.44 1.85
N LEU A 145 -9.83 -17.69 2.86
CA LEU A 145 -9.10 -17.59 4.15
C LEU A 145 -9.16 -18.89 4.96
N GLY A 146 -10.09 -19.80 4.63
CA GLY A 146 -10.20 -21.11 5.29
C GLY A 146 -10.63 -21.04 6.75
N VAL A 147 -11.29 -19.96 7.17
CA VAL A 147 -11.80 -19.81 8.54
C VAL A 147 -13.05 -20.69 8.71
N PRO A 148 -13.06 -21.65 9.66
CA PRO A 148 -14.21 -22.52 9.87
C PRO A 148 -15.45 -21.74 10.32
N PRO A 149 -16.65 -22.00 9.77
CA PRO A 149 -17.87 -21.26 10.12
C PRO A 149 -18.18 -21.24 11.63
N GLU A 150 -17.92 -22.34 12.33
CA GLU A 150 -18.10 -22.48 13.77
C GLU A 150 -17.20 -21.56 14.60
N SER A 151 -16.09 -21.08 14.02
CA SER A 151 -15.14 -20.17 14.67
C SER A 151 -15.52 -18.70 14.51
N LEU A 152 -16.50 -18.37 13.66
CA LEU A 152 -16.84 -16.98 13.33
C LEU A 152 -17.59 -16.26 14.46
N GLY A 153 -18.45 -16.96 15.19
CA GLY A 153 -19.12 -16.43 16.39
C GLY A 153 -19.91 -15.13 16.19
N ALA A 154 -20.36 -14.81 14.96
CA ALA A 154 -20.97 -13.53 14.63
C ALA A 154 -22.48 -13.65 14.32
N GLU A 155 -23.32 -12.91 15.06
CA GLU A 155 -24.78 -12.95 14.92
C GLU A 155 -25.27 -12.58 13.52
N ILE A 156 -24.62 -11.59 12.90
CA ILE A 156 -24.95 -11.08 11.55
C ILE A 156 -24.77 -12.13 10.44
N LEU A 157 -24.04 -13.22 10.71
CA LEU A 157 -23.81 -14.31 9.77
C LEU A 157 -24.81 -15.45 9.92
N LYS A 158 -25.65 -15.43 10.96
CA LYS A 158 -26.72 -16.42 11.08
C LYS A 158 -27.77 -16.14 10.02
N PRO A 159 -28.31 -17.19 9.35
CA PRO A 159 -29.42 -17.00 8.43
C PRO A 159 -30.57 -16.31 9.16
N THR A 160 -31.03 -15.18 8.63
CA THR A 160 -32.21 -14.48 9.13
C THR A 160 -33.43 -15.41 9.02
N PRO A 161 -34.26 -15.54 10.06
CA PRO A 161 -35.46 -16.38 10.01
C PRO A 161 -36.47 -15.94 8.93
#